data_AF-A0A1W9T2R8-F1
#
_entry.id   AF-A0A1W9T2R8-F1
#
_cell.length_a   1.000
_cell.length_b   1.000
_cell.length_c   1.000
_cell.angle_alpha   90.00
_cell.angle_beta   90.00
_cell.angle_gamma   90.00
#
_symmetry.space_group_name_H-M   'P 1'
#
loop_
_entity.id
_entity.type
_entity.pdbx_description
1 polymer ?
#
loop_
_entity_poly.entity_id
_entity_poly.type
_entity_poly.pdbx_seq_one_letter_code
_entity_poly.pdbx_strand_id
1 'polypeptide(L)' 'MNETKHYSELGLVNTKDMFKKAMTAVIRKVFAERPAEFDPRKYLGPAREELIKMVKHKNENVLGSANKA' A
#
# COMPACT_ATOMS: atom_id res chain seq x y z
N MET A 1 19.88 -8.36 -9.85
CA MET A 1 19.85 -7.08 -9.12
C MET A 1 18.85 -6.20 -9.87
N ASN A 2 17.66 -5.97 -9.31
CA ASN A 2 16.61 -5.21 -9.99
C ASN A 2 16.93 -3.72 -9.91
N GLU A 3 17.03 -3.06 -11.05
CA GLU A 3 17.16 -1.60 -11.11
C GLU A 3 15.96 -0.93 -10.43
N THR A 4 16.23 -0.14 -9.40
CA THR A 4 15.22 0.71 -8.76
C THR A 4 14.93 1.88 -9.69
N LYS A 5 13.93 1.74 -10.57
CA LYS A 5 13.47 2.84 -11.44
C LYS A 5 12.89 3.95 -10.57
N HIS A 6 13.60 5.08 -10.49
CA HIS A 6 13.09 6.32 -9.91
C HIS A 6 12.17 7.02 -10.90
N TYR A 7 10.97 7.39 -10.45
CA TYR A 7 9.95 8.03 -11.27
C TYR A 7 9.79 9.52 -10.93
N SER A 8 10.82 10.13 -10.35
CA SER A 8 10.81 11.52 -9.87
C SER A 8 10.53 12.56 -10.95
N GLU A 9 10.70 12.20 -12.21
CA GLU A 9 10.52 13.04 -13.39
C GLU A 9 9.12 12.96 -14.02
N LEU A 10 8.27 12.00 -13.63
CA LEU A 10 6.98 11.76 -14.28
C LEU A 10 5.86 12.75 -13.89
N GLY A 11 6.09 13.66 -12.94
CA GLY A 11 5.12 14.67 -12.51
C GLY A 11 3.91 14.11 -11.76
N LEU A 12 3.03 13.36 -12.43
CA LEU A 12 1.83 12.73 -11.88
C LEU A 12 1.79 11.23 -12.17
N VAL A 13 1.63 10.41 -11.13
CA VAL A 13 1.59 8.93 -11.26
C VAL A 13 0.38 8.35 -10.51
N ASN A 14 -0.59 7.85 -11.26
CA ASN A 14 -1.79 7.18 -10.74
C ASN A 14 -1.49 5.74 -10.28
N THR A 15 -1.93 5.35 -9.06
CA THR A 15 -1.66 4.00 -8.49
C THR A 15 -2.87 3.29 -7.89
N LYS A 16 -4.08 3.58 -8.39
CA LYS A 16 -5.34 2.99 -7.90
C LYS A 16 -5.29 1.46 -7.78
N ASP A 17 -4.74 0.78 -8.78
CA ASP A 17 -4.78 -0.69 -8.81
C ASP A 17 -3.79 -1.34 -7.85
N MET A 18 -2.68 -0.67 -7.53
CA MET A 18 -1.75 -1.13 -6.48
C MET A 18 -2.42 -1.09 -5.11
N PHE A 19 -3.14 -0.01 -4.81
CA PHE A 19 -3.91 0.13 -3.56
C PHE A 19 -4.93 -0.98 -3.38
N LYS A 20 -5.71 -1.28 -4.44
CA LYS A 20 -6.68 -2.39 -4.41
C LYS A 20 -6.01 -3.72 -4.12
N LYS A 21 -4.91 -4.04 -4.82
CA LYS A 21 -4.18 -5.30 -4.65
C LYS A 21 -3.62 -5.45 -3.23
N ALA A 22 -3.01 -4.39 -2.69
CA ALA A 22 -2.46 -4.40 -1.33
C ALA A 22 -3.56 -4.65 -0.27
N MET A 23 -4.68 -3.92 -0.36
CA MET A 23 -5.80 -4.11 0.56
C MET A 23 -6.39 -5.52 0.47
N THR A 24 -6.64 -6.01 -0.75
CA THR A 24 -7.20 -7.35 -0.96
C THR A 24 -6.27 -8.44 -0.45
N ALA A 25 -4.95 -8.31 -0.62
CA ALA A 25 -3.97 -9.27 -0.11
C ALA A 25 -4.02 -9.37 1.42
N VAL A 26 -4.05 -8.24 2.13
CA VAL A 26 -4.10 -8.22 3.59
C VAL A 26 -5.43 -8.75 4.12
N ILE A 27 -6.56 -8.37 3.51
CA ILE A 27 -7.88 -8.88 3.91
C ILE A 27 -7.94 -10.41 3.74
N ARG A 28 -7.45 -10.94 2.61
CA ARG A 28 -7.37 -12.38 2.37
C ARG A 28 -6.48 -13.09 3.40
N LYS A 29 -5.36 -12.48 3.78
CA LYS A 29 -4.48 -13.00 4.82
C LYS A 29 -5.18 -13.09 6.17
N VAL A 30 -5.89 -12.04 6.58
CA VAL A 30 -6.64 -12.03 7.86
C VAL A 30 -7.70 -13.13 7.88
N PHE A 31 -8.43 -13.32 6.79
CA PHE A 31 -9.44 -14.39 6.71
C PHE A 31 -8.84 -15.81 6.65
N ALA A 32 -7.64 -15.97 6.08
CA ALA A 32 -6.94 -17.24 6.08
C ALA A 32 -6.39 -17.60 7.47
N GLU A 33 -5.87 -16.63 8.21
CA GLU A 33 -5.30 -16.84 9.56
C GLU A 33 -6.38 -16.89 10.65
N ARG A 34 -7.47 -16.13 10.49
CA ARG A 34 -8.54 -15.95 11.49
C ARG A 34 -9.92 -16.00 10.81
N PRO A 35 -10.41 -17.20 10.44
CA PRO A 35 -11.66 -17.33 9.69
C PRO A 35 -12.91 -16.92 10.49
N ALA A 36 -12.83 -16.89 11.83
CA ALA A 36 -13.93 -16.46 12.70
C ALA A 36 -14.00 -14.93 12.88
N GLU A 37 -13.01 -14.17 12.42
CA GLU A 37 -12.99 -12.71 12.55
C GLU A 37 -13.78 -12.05 11.41
N PHE A 38 -15.01 -11.64 11.74
CA PHE A 38 -15.93 -10.95 10.82
C PHE A 38 -16.07 -9.45 11.11
N ASP A 39 -15.45 -8.93 12.18
CA ASP A 39 -15.50 -7.50 12.50
C ASP A 39 -14.70 -6.70 11.44
N PRO A 40 -15.34 -5.73 10.75
CA PRO A 40 -14.68 -4.92 9.74
C PRO A 40 -13.41 -4.23 10.22
N ARG A 41 -13.34 -3.82 11.47
CA ARG A 41 -12.16 -3.12 12.00
C ARG A 41 -10.96 -4.05 12.11
N LYS A 42 -11.19 -5.35 12.30
CA LYS A 42 -10.14 -6.37 12.49
C LYS A 42 -9.45 -6.75 11.19
N TYR A 43 -10.15 -6.70 10.05
CA TYR A 43 -9.54 -6.94 8.74
C TYR A 43 -9.21 -5.66 7.95
N LEU A 44 -9.97 -4.57 8.14
CA LEU A 44 -9.68 -3.27 7.50
C LEU A 44 -8.60 -2.47 8.22
N GLY A 45 -8.45 -2.62 9.54
CA GLY A 45 -7.37 -1.98 10.30
C GLY A 45 -5.98 -2.34 9.78
N PRO A 46 -5.64 -3.64 9.70
CA PRO A 46 -4.38 -4.10 9.13
C PRO A 46 -4.21 -3.68 7.65
N ALA A 47 -5.28 -3.74 6.85
CA ALA A 47 -5.24 -3.33 5.45
C ALA A 47 -4.91 -1.83 5.29
N ARG A 48 -5.44 -0.98 6.18
CA ARG A 48 -5.14 0.45 6.21
C ARG A 48 -3.70 0.73 6.60
N GLU A 49 -3.19 0.05 7.61
CA GLU A 49 -1.79 0.20 8.05
C GLU A 49 -0.81 -0.16 6.94
N GLU A 50 -1.08 -1.25 6.23
CA GLU A 50 -0.26 -1.67 5.09
C GLU A 50 -0.30 -0.65 3.96
N LEU A 51 -1.49 -0.11 3.67
CA LEU A 51 -1.66 0.91 2.64
C LEU A 51 -0.86 2.19 2.98
N ILE A 52 -0.85 2.61 4.26
CA ILE A 52 -0.06 3.77 4.71
C ILE A 52 1.44 3.50 4.54
N LYS A 53 1.93 2.31 4.91
CA LYS A 53 3.33 1.92 4.71
C LYS A 53 3.72 1.99 3.23
N MET A 54 2.87 1.45 2.36
CA MET A 54 3.11 1.46 0.92
C MET A 54 3.15 2.88 0.35
N VAL A 55 2.23 3.77 0.76
CA VAL A 55 2.22 5.16 0.30
C VAL A 55 3.46 5.91 0.75
N LYS A 56 3.88 5.75 2.02
CA LYS A 56 5.11 6.36 2.54
C LYS A 56 6.32 5.91 1.75
N HIS A 57 6.48 4.60 1.57
CA HIS A 57 7.57 4.03 0.79
C HIS A 57 7.59 4.57 -0.64
N LYS A 58 6.43 4.68 -1.29
CA LYS A 58 6.31 5.23 -2.65
C LYS A 58 6.69 6.70 -2.72
N ASN A 59 6.26 7.52 -1.77
CA ASN A 59 6.56 8.95 -1.76
C ASN A 59 8.05 9.23 -1.50
N GLU A 60 8.66 8.46 -0.61
CA GLU A 60 10.07 8.64 -0.21
C GLU A 60 11.04 8.01 -1.22
N ASN A 61 10.81 6.77 -1.64
CA ASN A 61 11.80 5.97 -2.36
C ASN A 61 11.53 5.84 -3.87
N VAL A 62 10.33 6.18 -4.34
CA VAL A 62 9.94 5.96 -5.75
C VAL A 62 9.66 7.28 -6.48
N LEU A 63 8.79 8.11 -5.91
CA LEU A 63 8.37 9.38 -6.51
C LEU A 63 9.21 10.59 -6.05
N GLY A 64 9.83 10.52 -4.87
CA GLY A 64 10.59 11.64 -4.31
C GLY A 64 9.75 12.89 -4.03
N SER A 65 8.46 12.71 -3.69
CA SER A 65 7.51 13.78 -3.35
C SER A 65 7.39 14.03 -1.84
N ALA A 66 8.13 13.29 -1.01
CA ALA A 66 8.15 13.49 0.44
C ALA A 66 8.63 14.91 0.80
N ASN A 67 7.97 15.53 1.79
CA ASN A 67 8.29 16.87 2.32
C ASN A 67 8.25 18.03 1.31
N LYS A 68 7.48 17.91 0.21
CA LYS A 68 7.27 18.95 -0.81
C LYS A 68 5.87 19.56 -0.77
N ALA A 69 5.28 19.65 0.43
CA ALA A 69 3.91 20.14 0.66
C ALA A 69 3.84 21.67 0.71
#